data_AF-A0A957GAK4-F1
#
_entry.id   AF-A0A957GAK4-F1
#
_cell.length_a   1.000
_cell.length_b   1.000
_cell.length_c   1.000
_cell.angle_alpha   90.00
_cell.angle_beta   90.00
_cell.angle_gamma   90.00
#
_symmetry.space_group_name_H-M   'P 1'
#
loop_
_entity.id
_entity.type
_entity.pdbx_description
1 polymer ?
#
loop_
_entity_poly.entity_id
_entity_poly.type
_entity_poly.pdbx_seq_one_letter_code
_entity_poly.pdbx_strand_id
1 'polypeptide(L)'
;PDTVTIHGRPIPFGADLLFAAQNLPDAVVGIEICEDLWAVNPPSGDLALAGATLLLNPSASNELLGKVGYRRDLVRQQSARCLAAYLYAGSGPNESTTDLVWAGHGLIVENGEILAETERFRFDTQIIVSDVDVQRLVHERLRNSTFAASRPGRAHRTIPFTLPGETRASQPTPLLRPQLSRTPFVPSDPTRRAEHCREIFNIQATALARRLRHTGRGKVTLGLSGGLDSTLALLVIVHAYDRLGLPRADILAITMPGFGTTARTQDNATRLAHELGISLRTIPITAAVRQHFQ
;
A
#
# COMPACT_ATOMS: atom_id res chain seq x y z
N PRO A 1 25.76 3.21 -30.34
CA PRO A 1 26.79 4.24 -30.06
C PRO A 1 26.48 4.87 -28.71
N ASP A 2 27.47 5.04 -27.84
CA ASP A 2 27.23 5.51 -26.46
C ASP A 2 26.91 7.00 -26.39
N THR A 3 27.24 7.75 -27.44
CA THR A 3 26.94 9.18 -27.59
C THR A 3 26.48 9.53 -29.00
N VAL A 4 25.78 10.65 -29.12
CA VAL A 4 25.41 11.31 -30.39
C VAL A 4 25.85 12.77 -30.35
N THR A 5 26.31 13.33 -31.47
CA THR A 5 26.73 14.73 -31.53
C THR A 5 25.53 15.63 -31.84
N ILE A 6 25.17 16.52 -30.91
CA ILE A 6 24.13 17.53 -31.09
C ILE A 6 24.77 18.91 -30.89
N HIS A 7 24.62 19.81 -31.87
CA HIS A 7 25.25 21.14 -31.86
C HIS A 7 26.76 21.11 -31.52
N GLY A 8 27.49 20.12 -32.05
CA GLY A 8 28.93 19.96 -31.84
C GLY A 8 29.33 19.41 -30.47
N ARG A 9 28.39 18.99 -29.62
CA ARG A 9 28.65 18.38 -28.31
C ARG A 9 28.29 16.89 -28.32
N PRO A 10 29.14 16.01 -27.76
CA PRO A 10 28.77 14.61 -27.56
C PRO A 10 27.77 14.48 -26.40
N ILE A 11 26.59 13.95 -26.68
CA ILE A 11 25.52 13.73 -25.71
C ILE A 11 25.33 12.23 -25.49
N PRO A 12 25.25 11.74 -24.24
CA PRO A 12 24.94 10.34 -23.97
C PRO A 12 23.66 9.89 -24.68
N PHE A 13 23.73 8.73 -25.33
CA PHE A 13 22.62 8.13 -26.05
C PHE A 13 22.53 6.66 -25.68
N GLY A 14 21.32 6.19 -25.36
CA GLY A 14 21.07 4.81 -24.97
C GLY A 14 19.89 4.65 -24.02
N ALA A 15 19.45 3.41 -23.84
CA ALA A 15 18.40 3.02 -22.90
C ALA A 15 18.95 2.71 -21.49
N ASP A 16 20.24 2.94 -21.26
CA ASP A 16 20.96 2.69 -20.01
C ASP A 16 21.20 3.98 -19.21
N LEU A 17 20.43 5.04 -19.47
CA LEU A 17 20.59 6.35 -18.87
C LEU A 17 19.66 6.54 -17.67
N LEU A 18 20.22 7.05 -16.57
CA LEU A 18 19.49 7.58 -15.42
C LEU A 18 19.80 9.06 -15.27
N PHE A 19 18.85 9.83 -14.75
CA PHE A 19 19.05 11.24 -14.42
C PHE A 19 18.85 11.45 -12.92
N ALA A 20 19.89 11.84 -12.20
CA ALA A 20 19.85 11.95 -10.74
C ALA A 20 19.94 13.42 -10.30
N ALA A 21 18.98 13.85 -9.47
CA ALA A 21 18.98 15.19 -8.90
C ALA A 21 20.00 15.30 -7.76
N GLN A 22 21.01 16.15 -7.91
CA GLN A 22 22.07 16.33 -6.91
C GLN A 22 21.56 16.91 -5.59
N ASN A 23 20.54 17.78 -5.67
CA ASN A 23 19.91 18.44 -4.52
C ASN A 23 18.69 17.69 -3.97
N LEU A 24 18.33 16.54 -4.54
CA LEU A 24 17.31 15.62 -4.03
C LEU A 24 17.70 14.17 -4.40
N PRO A 25 18.63 13.54 -3.65
CA PRO A 25 19.28 12.30 -4.09
C PRO A 25 18.33 11.12 -4.35
N ASP A 26 17.19 11.08 -3.63
CA ASP A 26 16.17 10.04 -3.82
C ASP A 26 15.31 10.27 -5.08
N ALA A 27 15.47 11.39 -5.79
CA ALA A 27 14.82 11.66 -7.06
C ALA A 27 15.74 11.28 -8.23
N VAL A 28 15.58 10.05 -8.70
CA VAL A 28 16.30 9.51 -9.85
C VAL A 28 15.29 9.12 -10.93
N VAL A 29 15.47 9.70 -12.11
CA VAL A 29 14.57 9.54 -13.25
C VAL A 29 15.11 8.46 -14.18
N GLY A 30 14.27 7.49 -14.50
CA GLY A 30 14.40 6.58 -15.63
C GLY A 30 13.33 6.88 -16.67
N ILE A 31 13.64 6.66 -17.95
CA ILE A 31 12.72 6.96 -19.05
C ILE A 31 12.63 5.72 -19.94
N GLU A 32 11.40 5.30 -20.23
CA GLU A 32 11.08 4.34 -21.28
C GLU A 32 9.99 4.95 -22.18
N ILE A 33 9.72 4.37 -23.35
CA ILE A 33 8.86 5.02 -24.35
C ILE A 33 7.75 4.08 -24.79
N CYS A 34 6.51 4.55 -24.64
CA CYS A 34 5.32 3.90 -25.18
C CYS A 34 5.30 2.39 -24.91
N GLU A 35 5.32 1.57 -25.97
CA GLU A 35 5.22 0.11 -25.97
C GLU A 35 6.23 -0.60 -25.04
N ASP A 36 7.33 0.04 -24.64
CA ASP A 36 8.26 -0.49 -23.65
C ASP A 36 7.55 -1.01 -22.39
N LEU A 37 6.50 -0.31 -21.92
CA LEU A 37 5.69 -0.73 -20.76
C LEU A 37 4.92 -2.04 -20.99
N TRP A 38 4.60 -2.37 -22.24
CA TRP A 38 3.83 -3.56 -22.62
C TRP A 38 4.73 -4.79 -22.83
N ALA A 39 6.05 -4.60 -22.85
CA ALA A 39 6.98 -5.70 -23.00
C ALA A 39 6.87 -6.70 -21.84
N VAL A 40 7.20 -7.97 -22.10
CA VAL A 40 7.26 -9.02 -21.07
C VAL A 40 8.26 -8.65 -19.96
N ASN A 41 9.36 -8.01 -20.36
CA ASN A 41 10.35 -7.43 -19.45
C ASN A 41 10.56 -5.95 -19.79
N PRO A 42 9.77 -5.04 -19.20
CA PRO A 42 9.89 -3.61 -19.46
C PRO A 42 11.25 -3.06 -19.01
N PRO A 43 11.89 -2.14 -19.76
CA PRO A 43 13.12 -1.45 -19.36
C PRO A 43 13.03 -0.81 -17.98
N SER A 44 11.86 -0.30 -17.59
CA SER A 44 11.58 0.28 -16.28
C SER A 44 11.87 -0.65 -15.09
N GLY A 45 11.86 -1.97 -15.27
CA GLY A 45 12.31 -2.92 -14.25
C GLY A 45 13.80 -2.77 -13.96
N ASP A 46 14.62 -2.80 -15.01
CA ASP A 46 16.07 -2.64 -14.92
C ASP A 46 16.44 -1.23 -14.45
N LEU A 47 15.76 -0.19 -14.94
CA LEU A 47 15.95 1.20 -14.50
C LEU A 47 15.67 1.35 -12.99
N ALA A 48 14.61 0.73 -12.48
CA ALA A 48 14.27 0.78 -11.06
C ALA A 48 15.33 0.07 -10.20
N LEU A 49 15.79 -1.11 -10.62
CA LEU A 49 16.88 -1.84 -9.97
C LEU A 49 18.21 -1.09 -10.00
N ALA A 50 18.43 -0.28 -11.04
CA ALA A 50 19.59 0.61 -11.16
C ALA A 50 19.46 1.90 -10.33
N GLY A 51 18.30 2.16 -9.72
CA GLY A 51 18.09 3.26 -8.78
C GLY A 51 16.98 4.24 -9.13
N ALA A 52 16.37 4.15 -10.32
CA ALA A 52 15.27 5.05 -10.70
C ALA A 52 14.10 4.94 -9.71
N THR A 53 13.68 6.05 -9.11
CA THR A 53 12.49 6.17 -8.25
C THR A 53 11.32 6.82 -8.97
N LEU A 54 11.60 7.54 -10.06
CA LEU A 54 10.64 8.14 -10.96
C LEU A 54 10.82 7.52 -12.35
N LEU A 55 9.76 6.94 -12.89
CA LEU A 55 9.74 6.32 -14.21
C LEU A 55 8.82 7.14 -15.12
N LEU A 56 9.36 7.64 -16.24
CA LEU A 56 8.60 8.44 -17.19
C LEU A 56 8.32 7.62 -18.45
N ASN A 57 7.10 7.70 -18.95
CA ASN A 57 6.67 7.11 -20.21
C ASN A 57 5.88 8.12 -21.04
N PRO A 58 6.55 8.88 -21.92
CA PRO A 58 5.88 9.56 -23.03
C PRO A 58 5.36 8.52 -24.02
N SER A 59 4.12 8.69 -24.44
CA SER A 59 3.37 7.70 -25.20
C SER A 59 2.54 8.35 -26.31
N ALA A 60 2.55 7.75 -27.50
CA ALA A 60 1.60 8.05 -28.58
C ALA A 60 0.57 6.92 -28.72
N SER A 61 0.04 6.45 -27.59
CA SER A 61 -0.83 5.27 -27.55
C SER A 61 -2.23 5.61 -28.03
N ASN A 62 -2.64 4.99 -29.14
CA ASN A 62 -4.01 5.07 -29.65
C ASN A 62 -5.03 4.58 -28.61
N GLU A 63 -6.30 4.91 -28.84
CA GLU A 63 -7.40 4.55 -27.98
C GLU A 63 -8.31 3.51 -28.65
N LEU A 64 -8.70 2.51 -27.85
CA LEU A 64 -9.61 1.43 -28.24
C LEU A 64 -10.62 1.21 -27.11
N LEU A 65 -11.79 0.64 -27.43
CA LEU A 65 -12.77 0.24 -26.41
C LEU A 65 -12.11 -0.73 -25.42
N GLY A 66 -12.27 -0.46 -24.12
CA GLY A 66 -11.73 -1.29 -23.04
C GLY A 66 -10.24 -1.08 -22.70
N LYS A 67 -9.46 -0.40 -23.55
CA LYS A 67 -8.00 -0.21 -23.35
C LYS A 67 -7.64 0.59 -22.08
N VAL A 68 -8.55 1.41 -21.59
CA VAL A 68 -8.31 2.34 -20.47
C VAL A 68 -8.10 1.63 -19.15
N GLY A 69 -8.96 0.66 -18.84
CA GLY A 69 -8.82 -0.15 -17.62
C GLY A 69 -7.50 -0.92 -17.67
N TYR A 70 -7.23 -1.57 -18.80
CA TYR A 70 -5.98 -2.26 -19.04
C TYR A 70 -4.74 -1.36 -18.89
N ARG A 71 -4.76 -0.15 -19.47
CA ARG A 71 -3.66 0.83 -19.34
C ARG A 71 -3.46 1.28 -17.89
N ARG A 72 -4.54 1.58 -17.17
CA ARG A 72 -4.45 1.91 -15.73
C ARG A 72 -3.82 0.77 -14.95
N ASP A 73 -4.25 -0.46 -15.21
CA ASP A 73 -3.74 -1.63 -14.51
C ASP A 73 -2.26 -1.88 -14.82
N LEU A 74 -1.82 -1.74 -16.08
CA LEU A 74 -0.41 -1.83 -16.44
C LEU A 74 0.44 -0.80 -15.70
N VAL A 75 0.06 0.48 -15.76
CA VAL A 75 0.83 1.56 -15.11
C VAL A 75 0.86 1.36 -13.59
N ARG A 76 -0.26 0.97 -12.97
CA ARG A 76 -0.35 0.66 -11.54
C ARG A 76 0.53 -0.51 -11.15
N GLN A 77 0.42 -1.62 -11.87
CA GLN A 77 1.20 -2.81 -11.57
C GLN A 77 2.69 -2.56 -11.79
N GLN A 78 3.06 -1.83 -12.83
CA GLN A 78 4.47 -1.51 -13.10
C GLN A 78 5.05 -0.59 -12.03
N SER A 79 4.33 0.46 -11.65
CA SER A 79 4.70 1.33 -10.52
C SER A 79 4.89 0.53 -9.22
N ALA A 80 3.98 -0.39 -8.91
CA ALA A 80 4.06 -1.23 -7.71
C ALA A 80 5.24 -2.22 -7.76
N ARG A 81 5.43 -2.91 -8.89
CA ARG A 81 6.55 -3.86 -9.09
C ARG A 81 7.91 -3.20 -8.96
N CYS A 82 8.05 -2.00 -9.51
CA CYS A 82 9.30 -1.24 -9.48
C CYS A 82 9.51 -0.47 -8.16
N LEU A 83 8.54 -0.49 -7.23
CA LEU A 83 8.57 0.33 -6.01
C LEU A 83 8.95 1.78 -6.36
N ALA A 84 8.26 2.34 -7.35
CA ALA A 84 8.58 3.62 -7.98
C ALA A 84 7.30 4.43 -8.24
N ALA A 85 7.44 5.73 -8.48
CA ALA A 85 6.40 6.48 -9.16
C ALA A 85 6.53 6.29 -10.68
N TYR A 86 5.40 6.19 -11.35
CA TYR A 86 5.30 6.02 -12.79
C TYR A 86 4.41 7.10 -13.36
N LEU A 87 4.96 7.89 -14.29
CA LEU A 87 4.28 9.00 -14.94
C LEU A 87 4.10 8.64 -16.41
N TYR A 88 2.85 8.50 -16.81
CA TYR A 88 2.46 8.19 -18.18
C TYR A 88 1.83 9.42 -18.83
N ALA A 89 2.27 9.78 -20.03
CA ALA A 89 1.73 10.91 -20.79
C ALA A 89 1.40 10.49 -22.23
N GLY A 90 0.11 10.33 -22.53
CA GLY A 90 -0.39 9.96 -23.85
C GLY A 90 -0.65 11.17 -24.77
N SER A 91 -0.42 11.03 -26.07
CA SER A 91 -0.87 12.00 -27.08
C SER A 91 -2.38 12.27 -27.01
N GLY A 92 -2.75 13.52 -27.33
CA GLY A 92 -4.12 14.03 -27.31
C GLY A 92 -4.90 13.83 -28.62
N PRO A 93 -6.17 14.24 -28.66
CA PRO A 93 -7.05 14.05 -29.83
C PRO A 93 -6.71 14.93 -31.04
N ASN A 94 -5.66 15.75 -30.96
CA ASN A 94 -5.16 16.57 -32.08
C ASN A 94 -4.23 15.80 -33.03
N GLU A 95 -3.87 14.55 -32.72
CA GLU A 95 -3.12 13.68 -33.62
C GLU A 95 -3.92 13.29 -34.88
N SER A 96 -3.23 12.88 -35.95
CA SER A 96 -3.86 12.56 -37.24
C SER A 96 -4.84 11.38 -37.17
N THR A 97 -6.13 11.63 -37.33
CA THR A 97 -7.20 10.63 -37.18
C THR A 97 -7.50 9.81 -38.43
N THR A 98 -6.52 9.63 -39.32
CA THR A 98 -6.74 8.88 -40.58
C THR A 98 -7.22 7.44 -40.29
N ASP A 99 -6.56 6.75 -39.36
CA ASP A 99 -6.88 5.35 -39.01
C ASP A 99 -7.07 5.12 -37.50
N LEU A 100 -6.67 6.08 -36.65
CA LEU A 100 -6.56 5.91 -35.20
C LEU A 100 -7.17 7.11 -34.45
N VAL A 101 -7.42 6.93 -33.16
CA VAL A 101 -7.91 7.98 -32.25
C VAL A 101 -7.02 8.02 -31.02
N TRP A 102 -6.81 9.20 -30.44
CA TRP A 102 -6.02 9.40 -29.23
C TRP A 102 -6.83 10.17 -28.20
N ALA A 103 -6.63 9.87 -26.92
CA ALA A 103 -7.47 10.37 -25.86
C ALA A 103 -6.79 11.34 -24.90
N GLY A 104 -5.47 11.58 -25.01
CA GLY A 104 -4.75 12.47 -24.09
C GLY A 104 -4.71 11.93 -22.65
N HIS A 105 -4.61 10.62 -22.49
CA HIS A 105 -4.62 9.99 -21.17
C HIS A 105 -3.27 10.20 -20.47
N GLY A 106 -3.30 10.85 -19.32
CA GLY A 106 -2.15 11.04 -18.44
C GLY A 106 -2.41 10.42 -17.07
N LEU A 107 -1.39 9.82 -16.48
CA LEU A 107 -1.46 9.17 -15.16
C LEU A 107 -0.21 9.51 -14.36
N ILE A 108 -0.39 9.84 -13.08
CA ILE A 108 0.69 9.84 -12.07
C ILE A 108 0.33 8.75 -11.06
N VAL A 109 1.19 7.76 -10.91
CA VAL A 109 0.95 6.60 -10.05
C VAL A 109 2.14 6.36 -9.15
N GLU A 110 1.91 6.16 -7.85
CA GLU A 110 2.95 5.97 -6.84
C GLU A 110 2.76 4.62 -6.14
N ASN A 111 3.68 3.68 -6.36
CA ASN A 111 3.62 2.32 -5.83
C ASN A 111 2.22 1.67 -5.98
N GLY A 112 1.61 1.79 -7.17
CA GLY A 112 0.30 1.24 -7.50
C GLY A 112 -0.92 2.08 -7.12
N GLU A 113 -0.73 3.19 -6.41
CA GLU A 113 -1.78 4.17 -6.08
C GLU A 113 -1.83 5.29 -7.13
N ILE A 114 -2.99 5.50 -7.77
CA ILE A 114 -3.16 6.62 -8.71
C ILE A 114 -3.24 7.92 -7.89
N LEU A 115 -2.31 8.84 -8.14
CA LEU A 115 -2.28 10.16 -7.51
C LEU A 115 -3.06 11.19 -8.32
N ALA A 116 -2.94 11.15 -9.65
CA ALA A 116 -3.64 12.05 -10.56
C ALA A 116 -3.88 11.38 -11.92
N GLU A 117 -4.93 11.81 -12.60
CA GLU A 117 -5.35 11.31 -13.90
C GLU A 117 -5.99 12.44 -14.72
N THR A 118 -5.70 12.53 -16.02
CA THR A 118 -6.33 13.52 -16.91
C THR A 118 -7.77 13.15 -17.26
N GLU A 119 -8.57 14.15 -17.66
CA GLU A 119 -9.82 13.88 -18.35
C GLU A 119 -9.53 13.45 -19.79
N ARG A 120 -10.12 12.35 -20.26
CA ARG A 120 -9.87 11.83 -21.60
C ARG A 120 -10.68 12.57 -22.66
N PHE A 121 -10.16 12.62 -23.89
CA PHE A 121 -10.78 13.22 -25.08
C PHE A 121 -10.96 14.75 -25.01
N ARG A 122 -10.16 15.44 -24.18
CA ARG A 122 -10.07 16.90 -24.19
C ARG A 122 -9.15 17.36 -25.32
N PHE A 123 -9.61 18.34 -26.09
CA PHE A 123 -8.80 18.99 -27.14
C PHE A 123 -7.83 20.04 -26.59
N ASP A 124 -8.18 20.64 -25.44
CA ASP A 124 -7.30 21.56 -24.72
C ASP A 124 -6.09 20.82 -24.13
N THR A 125 -4.94 21.51 -24.10
CA THR A 125 -3.75 21.00 -23.41
C THR A 125 -4.05 20.81 -21.92
N GLN A 126 -3.70 19.63 -21.40
CA GLN A 126 -3.85 19.29 -19.99
C GLN A 126 -2.51 19.06 -19.33
N ILE A 127 -2.40 19.50 -18.08
CA ILE A 127 -1.28 19.20 -17.19
C ILE A 127 -1.88 18.66 -15.89
N ILE A 128 -1.40 17.49 -15.46
CA ILE A 128 -1.67 16.98 -14.12
C ILE A 128 -0.38 17.09 -13.30
N VAL A 129 -0.52 17.44 -12.03
CA VAL A 129 0.60 17.66 -11.11
C VAL A 129 0.28 16.93 -9.82
N SER A 130 1.26 16.21 -9.28
CA SER A 130 1.14 15.63 -7.95
C SER A 130 2.49 15.51 -7.24
N ASP A 131 2.47 15.63 -5.90
CA ASP A 131 3.62 15.45 -5.03
C ASP A 131 3.87 13.96 -4.76
N VAL A 132 5.02 13.47 -5.22
CA VAL A 132 5.52 12.11 -5.00
C VAL A 132 6.42 12.05 -3.77
N ASP A 133 6.18 11.07 -2.91
CA ASP A 133 7.02 10.77 -1.75
C ASP A 133 8.13 9.78 -2.12
N VAL A 134 9.23 10.32 -2.66
CA VAL A 134 10.40 9.51 -3.06
C VAL A 134 11.07 8.82 -1.87
N GLN A 135 10.96 9.38 -0.67
CA GLN A 135 11.54 8.80 0.55
C GLN A 135 10.77 7.55 0.97
N ARG A 136 9.44 7.56 0.85
CA ARG A 136 8.60 6.36 1.03
C ARG A 136 8.99 5.26 0.05
N LEU A 137 9.24 5.59 -1.22
CA LEU A 137 9.66 4.60 -2.23
C LEU A 137 11.00 3.95 -1.86
N VAL A 138 11.98 4.74 -1.44
CA VAL A 138 13.27 4.23 -0.96
C VAL A 138 13.09 3.37 0.31
N HIS A 139 12.24 3.79 1.24
CA HIS A 139 11.93 3.02 2.45
C HIS A 139 11.31 1.66 2.13
N GLU A 140 10.36 1.59 1.19
CA GLU A 140 9.76 0.33 0.75
C GLU A 140 10.79 -0.61 0.10
N ARG A 141 11.74 -0.05 -0.68
CA ARG A 141 12.85 -0.83 -1.26
C ARG A 141 13.76 -1.44 -0.19
N LEU A 142 14.04 -0.71 0.89
CA LEU A 142 14.85 -1.22 2.01
C LEU A 142 14.18 -2.38 2.75
N ARG A 143 12.85 -2.40 2.81
CA ARG A 143 12.07 -3.45 3.48
C ARG A 143 11.75 -4.64 2.58
N ASN A 144 11.86 -4.48 1.27
CA ASN A 144 11.61 -5.53 0.29
C ASN A 144 12.89 -6.32 -0.01
N SER A 145 13.03 -7.49 0.64
CA SER A 145 14.20 -8.36 0.50
C SER A 145 14.43 -8.85 -0.93
N THR A 146 13.36 -9.04 -1.71
CA THR A 146 13.46 -9.52 -3.10
C THR A 146 13.99 -8.43 -4.02
N PHE A 147 13.55 -7.18 -3.83
CA PHE A 147 14.11 -6.03 -4.53
C PHE A 147 15.59 -5.85 -4.17
N ALA A 148 15.94 -5.88 -2.88
CA ALA A 148 17.31 -5.71 -2.40
C ALA A 148 18.28 -6.80 -2.91
N ALA A 149 17.79 -8.03 -3.10
CA ALA A 149 18.55 -9.14 -3.66
C ALA A 149 18.70 -9.08 -5.18
N SER A 150 17.84 -8.32 -5.87
CA SER A 150 17.87 -8.18 -7.33
C SER A 150 18.95 -7.20 -7.78
N ARG A 151 19.39 -7.34 -9.03
CA ARG A 151 20.40 -6.49 -9.67
C ARG A 151 19.95 -6.16 -11.09
N PRO A 152 20.26 -4.96 -11.60
CA PRO A 152 19.94 -4.63 -12.98
C PRO A 152 20.70 -5.58 -13.92
N GLY A 153 20.07 -5.96 -15.04
CA GLY A 153 20.66 -6.83 -16.05
C GLY A 153 21.83 -6.21 -16.81
N ARG A 154 22.02 -4.90 -16.71
CA ARG A 154 23.14 -4.14 -17.29
C ARG A 154 23.62 -3.00 -16.41
N ALA A 155 24.83 -2.51 -16.68
CA ALA A 155 25.30 -1.26 -16.12
C ALA A 155 24.50 -0.07 -16.67
N HIS A 156 24.24 0.92 -15.83
CA HIS A 156 23.54 2.15 -16.20
C HIS A 156 24.47 3.36 -15.95
N ARG A 157 24.36 4.37 -16.81
CA ARG A 157 25.10 5.64 -16.70
C ARG A 157 24.20 6.69 -16.08
N THR A 158 24.65 7.26 -14.96
CA THR A 158 23.91 8.31 -14.25
C THR A 158 24.37 9.69 -14.67
N ILE A 159 23.44 10.49 -15.17
CA ILE A 159 23.65 11.87 -15.57
C ILE A 159 23.17 12.78 -14.42
N PRO A 160 24.07 13.52 -13.77
CA PRO A 160 23.67 14.41 -12.69
C PRO A 160 23.00 15.67 -13.24
N PHE A 161 22.01 16.16 -12.52
CA PHE A 161 21.42 17.48 -12.75
C PHE A 161 21.01 18.13 -11.43
N THR A 162 20.71 19.43 -11.46
CA THR A 162 20.21 20.16 -10.30
C THR A 162 18.79 20.63 -10.58
N LEU A 163 17.84 20.29 -9.71
CA LEU A 163 16.47 20.78 -9.83
C LEU A 163 16.45 22.30 -9.62
N PRO A 164 15.74 23.06 -10.47
CA PRO A 164 15.60 24.50 -10.32
C PRO A 164 14.72 24.83 -9.10
N GLY A 165 15.12 25.84 -8.32
CA GLY A 165 14.39 26.31 -7.13
C GLY A 165 15.14 26.09 -5.82
N GLU A 166 14.81 26.87 -4.80
CA GLU A 166 15.29 26.64 -3.43
C GLU A 166 14.62 25.37 -2.88
N THR A 167 15.39 24.48 -2.26
CA THR A 167 14.93 23.21 -1.67
C THR A 167 13.89 23.38 -0.56
N ARG A 168 13.56 24.61 -0.16
CA ARG A 168 12.47 24.95 0.75
C ARG A 168 11.76 26.20 0.26
N ALA A 169 10.52 26.07 -0.17
CA ALA A 169 9.63 27.21 -0.30
C ALA A 169 9.55 27.93 1.06
N SER A 170 9.68 29.26 1.05
CA SER A 170 9.64 30.08 2.27
C SER A 170 8.26 30.06 2.95
N GLN A 171 7.24 29.52 2.27
CA GLN A 171 5.89 29.33 2.78
C GLN A 171 5.42 27.89 2.52
N PRO A 172 4.67 27.28 3.45
CA PRO A 172 4.09 25.96 3.25
C PRO A 172 3.05 26.01 2.12
N THR A 173 3.37 25.36 1.00
CA THR A 173 2.39 25.11 -0.07
C THR A 173 1.50 23.93 0.30
N PRO A 174 0.21 23.95 -0.08
CA PRO A 174 -0.65 22.79 0.10
C PRO A 174 -0.10 21.61 -0.70
N LEU A 175 -0.15 20.42 -0.11
CA LEU A 175 0.32 19.18 -0.74
C LEU A 175 -0.61 18.79 -1.89
N LEU A 176 -0.06 18.62 -3.08
CA LEU A 176 -0.76 18.28 -4.31
C LEU A 176 -0.87 16.75 -4.44
N ARG A 177 -1.65 16.09 -3.59
CA ARG A 177 -1.90 14.64 -3.72
C ARG A 177 -3.27 14.28 -3.15
N PRO A 178 -3.80 13.07 -3.41
CA PRO A 178 -5.00 12.60 -2.74
C PRO A 178 -4.90 12.73 -1.23
N GLN A 179 -6.00 13.10 -0.58
CA GLN A 179 -6.02 13.40 0.85
C GLN A 179 -5.48 12.22 1.67
N LEU A 180 -4.41 12.46 2.42
CA LEU A 180 -3.86 11.46 3.33
C LEU A 180 -4.87 11.16 4.45
N SER A 181 -5.16 9.87 4.65
CA SER A 181 -6.06 9.41 5.70
C SER A 181 -5.46 9.69 7.07
N ARG A 182 -6.26 10.26 7.97
CA ARG A 182 -5.92 10.38 9.41
C ARG A 182 -5.95 9.02 10.11
N THR A 183 -6.56 8.01 9.49
CA THR A 183 -6.69 6.65 9.98
C THR A 183 -6.19 5.68 8.91
N PRO A 184 -4.87 5.55 8.70
CA PRO A 184 -4.31 4.77 7.59
C PRO A 184 -4.72 3.29 7.63
N PHE A 185 -4.98 2.74 8.81
CA PHE A 185 -5.43 1.36 9.00
C PHE A 185 -6.95 1.17 8.88
N VAL A 186 -7.73 2.25 8.77
CA VAL A 186 -9.20 2.21 8.72
C VAL A 186 -9.68 2.99 7.49
N PRO A 187 -10.12 2.29 6.42
CA PRO A 187 -10.63 2.94 5.23
C PRO A 187 -11.82 3.86 5.54
N SER A 188 -11.85 5.03 4.89
CA SER A 188 -12.97 5.96 4.96
C SER A 188 -14.20 5.40 4.25
N ASP A 189 -14.00 4.77 3.10
CA ASP A 189 -15.05 4.08 2.33
C ASP A 189 -15.69 2.94 3.15
N PRO A 190 -17.01 2.97 3.38
CA PRO A 190 -17.69 1.97 4.20
C PRO A 190 -17.61 0.54 3.67
N THR A 191 -17.66 0.37 2.34
CA THR A 191 -17.64 -0.95 1.69
C THR A 191 -16.27 -1.59 1.89
N ARG A 192 -15.20 -0.87 1.54
CA ARG A 192 -13.82 -1.31 1.74
C ARG A 192 -13.48 -1.54 3.21
N ARG A 193 -14.00 -0.69 4.12
CA ARG A 193 -13.85 -0.88 5.56
C ARG A 193 -14.47 -2.20 6.01
N ALA A 194 -15.69 -2.52 5.58
CA ALA A 194 -16.35 -3.77 5.92
C ALA A 194 -15.59 -5.00 5.38
N GLU A 195 -15.06 -4.91 4.16
CA GLU A 195 -14.21 -5.95 3.56
C GLU A 195 -12.94 -6.18 4.38
N HIS A 196 -12.19 -5.12 4.68
CA HIS A 196 -10.98 -5.20 5.51
C HIS A 196 -11.28 -5.78 6.90
N CYS A 197 -12.36 -5.35 7.57
CA CYS A 197 -12.75 -5.90 8.87
C CYS A 197 -13.04 -7.41 8.79
N ARG A 198 -13.74 -7.86 7.73
CA ARG A 198 -14.02 -9.28 7.50
C ARG A 198 -12.73 -10.08 7.26
N GLU A 199 -11.82 -9.52 6.49
CA GLU A 199 -10.51 -10.13 6.22
C GLU A 199 -9.68 -10.26 7.49
N ILE A 200 -9.49 -9.18 8.25
CA ILE A 200 -8.74 -9.16 9.52
C ILE A 200 -9.31 -10.20 10.48
N PHE A 201 -10.63 -10.23 10.66
CA PHE A 201 -11.30 -11.19 11.55
C PHE A 201 -11.06 -12.64 11.11
N ASN A 202 -11.13 -12.90 9.81
CA ASN A 202 -10.87 -14.22 9.26
C ASN A 202 -9.39 -14.64 9.37
N ILE A 203 -8.44 -13.72 9.19
CA ILE A 203 -7.01 -13.97 9.40
C ILE A 203 -6.77 -14.43 10.84
N GLN A 204 -7.28 -13.65 11.82
CA GLN A 204 -7.12 -13.93 13.24
C GLN A 204 -7.74 -15.29 13.62
N ALA A 205 -8.99 -15.54 13.23
CA ALA A 205 -9.69 -16.77 13.55
C ALA A 205 -9.05 -18.00 12.88
N THR A 206 -8.62 -17.88 11.63
CA THR A 206 -7.97 -18.99 10.91
C THR A 206 -6.62 -19.34 11.53
N ALA A 207 -5.81 -18.35 11.89
CA ALA A 207 -4.53 -18.56 12.56
C ALA A 207 -4.73 -19.27 13.92
N LEU A 208 -5.70 -18.82 14.70
CA LEU A 208 -6.05 -19.45 15.97
C LEU A 208 -6.56 -20.88 15.79
N ALA A 209 -7.47 -21.11 14.83
CA ALA A 209 -7.98 -22.45 14.52
C ALA A 209 -6.85 -23.42 14.14
N ARG A 210 -5.87 -22.96 13.33
CA ARG A 210 -4.67 -23.76 13.03
C ARG A 210 -3.87 -24.09 14.29
N ARG A 211 -3.70 -23.12 15.19
CA ARG A 211 -2.99 -23.32 16.46
C ARG A 211 -3.69 -24.36 17.34
N LEU A 212 -5.02 -24.29 17.47
CA LEU A 212 -5.82 -25.25 18.25
C LEU A 212 -5.69 -26.68 17.71
N ARG A 213 -5.77 -26.84 16.38
CA ARG A 213 -5.54 -28.15 15.74
C ARG A 213 -4.15 -28.70 16.01
N HIS A 214 -3.13 -27.84 15.96
CA HIS A 214 -1.75 -28.26 16.15
C HIS A 214 -1.43 -28.65 17.60
N THR A 215 -1.95 -27.93 18.58
CA THR A 215 -1.69 -28.22 19.99
C THR A 215 -2.48 -29.40 20.52
N GLY A 216 -3.53 -29.84 19.81
CA GLY A 216 -4.45 -30.90 20.25
C GLY A 216 -5.23 -30.52 21.51
N ARG A 217 -5.21 -29.24 21.92
CA ARG A 217 -5.89 -28.76 23.12
C ARG A 217 -7.29 -28.25 22.75
N GLY A 218 -8.31 -28.87 23.34
CA GLY A 218 -9.71 -28.49 23.12
C GLY A 218 -10.19 -27.27 23.92
N LYS A 219 -9.48 -26.88 24.99
CA LYS A 219 -9.88 -25.78 25.88
C LYS A 219 -9.02 -24.53 25.72
N VAL A 220 -9.65 -23.36 25.73
CA VAL A 220 -9.01 -22.04 25.69
C VAL A 220 -9.45 -21.23 26.89
N THR A 221 -8.51 -20.52 27.50
CA THR A 221 -8.80 -19.58 28.60
C THR A 221 -8.52 -18.15 28.16
N LEU A 222 -9.42 -17.22 28.46
CA LEU A 222 -9.28 -15.79 28.14
C LEU A 222 -9.68 -14.93 29.34
N GLY A 223 -8.87 -13.92 29.68
CA GLY A 223 -9.30 -12.86 30.59
C GLY A 223 -10.29 -11.91 29.90
N LEU A 224 -11.52 -11.83 30.38
CA LEU A 224 -12.58 -10.99 29.80
C LEU A 224 -12.85 -9.78 30.70
N SER A 225 -12.39 -8.60 30.24
CA SER A 225 -12.54 -7.33 30.97
C SER A 225 -13.80 -6.54 30.61
N GLY A 226 -14.47 -6.88 29.50
CA GLY A 226 -15.58 -6.10 28.94
C GLY A 226 -15.15 -4.88 28.12
N GLY A 227 -13.83 -4.73 27.86
CA GLY A 227 -13.28 -3.75 26.92
C GLY A 227 -13.27 -4.26 25.47
N LEU A 228 -12.90 -3.38 24.53
CA LEU A 228 -12.90 -3.68 23.09
C LEU A 228 -11.98 -4.85 22.74
N ASP A 229 -10.74 -4.85 23.25
CA ASP A 229 -9.73 -5.84 22.87
C ASP A 229 -10.08 -7.26 23.33
N SER A 230 -10.49 -7.41 24.60
CA SER A 230 -10.89 -8.71 25.14
C SER A 230 -12.19 -9.22 24.51
N THR A 231 -13.09 -8.32 24.12
CA THR A 231 -14.29 -8.64 23.35
C THR A 231 -13.94 -9.16 21.96
N LEU A 232 -13.08 -8.46 21.21
CA LEU A 232 -12.66 -8.90 19.88
C LEU A 232 -11.91 -10.24 19.95
N ALA A 233 -11.00 -10.40 20.91
CA ALA A 233 -10.30 -11.66 21.13
C ALA A 233 -11.27 -12.82 21.39
N LEU A 234 -12.30 -12.60 22.21
CA LEU A 234 -13.33 -13.60 22.45
C LEU A 234 -14.11 -13.96 21.18
N LEU A 235 -14.54 -12.97 20.39
CA LEU A 235 -15.26 -13.22 19.14
C LEU A 235 -14.41 -14.00 18.14
N VAL A 236 -13.10 -13.69 18.05
CA VAL A 236 -12.14 -14.45 17.24
C VAL A 236 -12.03 -15.90 17.72
N ILE A 237 -11.97 -16.14 19.04
CA ILE A 237 -11.93 -17.50 19.61
C ILE A 237 -13.21 -18.27 19.25
N VAL A 238 -14.38 -17.66 19.45
CA VAL A 238 -15.67 -18.29 19.12
C VAL A 238 -15.72 -18.67 17.63
N HIS A 239 -15.34 -17.75 16.73
CA HIS A 239 -15.31 -18.03 15.29
C HIS A 239 -14.31 -19.15 14.93
N ALA A 240 -13.17 -19.22 15.62
CA ALA A 240 -12.22 -20.31 15.44
C ALA A 240 -12.79 -21.66 15.90
N TYR A 241 -13.53 -21.70 17.01
CA TYR A 241 -14.21 -22.90 17.50
C TYR A 241 -15.30 -23.37 16.53
N ASP A 242 -16.14 -22.45 16.06
CA ASP A 242 -17.21 -22.74 15.10
C ASP A 242 -16.64 -23.34 13.81
N ARG A 243 -15.54 -22.78 13.29
CA ARG A 243 -14.83 -23.31 12.10
C ARG A 243 -14.27 -24.71 12.29
N LEU A 244 -13.94 -25.08 13.53
CA LEU A 244 -13.40 -26.40 13.87
C LEU A 244 -14.48 -27.39 14.33
N GLY A 245 -15.73 -26.96 14.47
CA GLY A 245 -16.79 -27.76 15.08
C GLY A 245 -16.53 -28.09 16.55
N LEU A 246 -15.75 -27.27 17.25
CA LEU A 246 -15.45 -27.46 18.68
C LEU A 246 -16.58 -26.88 19.54
N PRO A 247 -16.90 -27.50 20.69
CA PRO A 247 -17.95 -27.00 21.57
C PRO A 247 -17.52 -25.68 22.21
N ARG A 248 -18.34 -24.63 22.06
CA ARG A 248 -18.08 -23.31 22.66
C ARG A 248 -17.95 -23.34 24.18
N ALA A 249 -18.56 -24.33 24.85
CA ALA A 249 -18.43 -24.55 26.29
C ALA A 249 -16.98 -24.76 26.76
N ASP A 250 -16.09 -25.23 25.87
CA ASP A 250 -14.66 -25.41 26.16
C ASP A 250 -13.86 -24.08 26.13
N ILE A 251 -14.51 -22.97 25.79
CA ILE A 251 -13.98 -21.62 25.96
C ILE A 251 -14.28 -21.17 27.40
N LEU A 252 -13.22 -20.95 28.19
CA LEU A 252 -13.29 -20.44 29.55
C LEU A 252 -12.92 -18.95 29.60
N ALA A 253 -13.91 -18.09 29.65
CA ALA A 253 -13.73 -16.69 29.99
C ALA A 253 -13.53 -16.54 31.51
N ILE A 254 -12.56 -15.73 31.92
CA ILE A 254 -12.29 -15.39 33.32
C ILE A 254 -12.43 -13.88 33.49
N THR A 255 -13.33 -13.44 34.35
CA THR A 255 -13.39 -12.04 34.79
C THR A 255 -12.75 -11.90 36.17
N MET A 256 -11.89 -10.89 36.31
CA MET A 256 -11.05 -10.70 37.51
C MET A 256 -11.31 -9.33 38.14
N PRO A 257 -12.44 -9.14 38.85
CA PRO A 257 -12.76 -7.85 39.44
C PRO A 257 -11.77 -7.45 40.53
N GLY A 258 -11.33 -6.20 40.48
CA GLY A 258 -10.44 -5.57 41.45
C GLY A 258 -10.91 -4.15 41.80
N PHE A 259 -10.01 -3.32 42.35
CA PHE A 259 -10.36 -1.98 42.85
C PHE A 259 -10.89 -1.00 41.78
N GLY A 260 -10.49 -1.17 40.52
CA GLY A 260 -10.89 -0.30 39.40
C GLY A 260 -12.04 -0.84 38.54
N THR A 261 -12.64 -1.97 38.91
CA THR A 261 -13.68 -2.61 38.09
C THR A 261 -15.01 -1.90 38.25
N THR A 262 -15.56 -1.39 37.14
CA THR A 262 -16.90 -0.80 37.15
C THR A 262 -17.98 -1.86 36.95
N ALA A 263 -19.17 -1.63 37.50
CA ALA A 263 -20.33 -2.50 37.31
C ALA A 263 -20.67 -2.70 35.82
N ARG A 264 -20.54 -1.63 35.01
CA ARG A 264 -20.82 -1.65 33.56
C ARG A 264 -19.92 -2.61 32.79
N THR A 265 -18.62 -2.60 33.05
CA THR A 265 -17.66 -3.48 32.36
C THR A 265 -17.85 -4.95 32.75
N GLN A 266 -18.21 -5.21 34.00
CA GLN A 266 -18.49 -6.55 34.49
C GLN A 266 -19.80 -7.11 33.92
N ASP A 267 -20.84 -6.29 33.82
CA ASP A 267 -22.11 -6.65 33.19
C ASP A 267 -21.92 -7.03 31.72
N ASN A 268 -21.19 -6.20 30.95
CA ASN A 268 -20.89 -6.48 29.55
C ASN A 268 -20.18 -7.83 29.35
N ALA A 269 -19.17 -8.14 30.17
CA ALA A 269 -18.45 -9.40 30.11
C ALA A 269 -19.37 -10.61 30.40
N THR A 270 -20.25 -10.46 31.40
CA THR A 270 -21.17 -11.52 31.82
C THR A 270 -22.21 -11.79 30.74
N ARG A 271 -22.84 -10.74 30.22
CA ARG A 271 -23.83 -10.83 29.14
C ARG A 271 -23.23 -11.41 27.88
N LEU A 272 -22.06 -10.94 27.47
CA LEU A 272 -21.39 -11.43 26.27
C LEU A 272 -21.08 -12.93 26.37
N ALA A 273 -20.59 -13.40 27.51
CA ALA A 273 -20.32 -14.82 27.70
C ALA A 273 -21.61 -15.67 27.63
N HIS A 274 -22.70 -15.18 28.23
CA HIS A 274 -24.00 -15.85 28.21
C HIS A 274 -24.55 -15.97 26.78
N GLU A 275 -24.59 -14.87 26.02
CA GLU A 275 -25.10 -14.84 24.64
C GLU A 275 -24.29 -15.73 23.69
N LEU A 276 -22.98 -15.88 23.95
CA LEU A 276 -22.10 -16.71 23.12
C LEU A 276 -22.10 -18.19 23.52
N GLY A 277 -22.72 -18.55 24.66
CA GLY A 277 -22.78 -19.93 25.16
C GLY A 277 -21.43 -20.48 25.62
N ILE A 278 -20.57 -19.64 26.21
CA ILE A 278 -19.24 -20.03 26.71
C ILE A 278 -19.22 -20.17 28.24
N SER A 279 -18.20 -20.83 28.77
CA SER A 279 -17.99 -20.92 30.22
C SER A 279 -17.43 -19.60 30.77
N LEU A 280 -18.02 -19.06 31.84
CA LEU A 280 -17.52 -17.86 32.53
C LEU A 280 -17.17 -18.18 33.99
N ARG A 281 -16.02 -17.69 34.46
CA ARG A 281 -15.60 -17.76 35.86
C ARG A 281 -15.23 -16.38 36.38
N THR A 282 -15.77 -16.01 37.53
CA THR A 282 -15.39 -14.78 38.24
C THR A 282 -14.37 -15.11 39.34
N ILE A 283 -13.21 -14.44 39.31
CA ILE A 283 -12.14 -14.60 40.31
C ILE A 283 -11.75 -13.21 40.82
N PRO A 284 -12.34 -12.73 41.92
CA PRO A 284 -11.96 -11.44 42.50
C PRO A 284 -10.49 -11.43 42.94
N ILE A 285 -9.73 -10.41 42.53
CA ILE A 285 -8.30 -10.31 42.83
C ILE A 285 -8.00 -9.39 44.02
N THR A 286 -9.02 -8.73 44.58
CA THR A 286 -8.89 -7.75 45.67
C THR A 286 -8.08 -8.27 46.86
N ALA A 287 -8.31 -9.52 47.30
CA ALA A 287 -7.59 -10.10 48.43
C ALA A 287 -6.10 -10.30 48.13
N ALA A 288 -5.78 -10.86 46.96
CA ALA A 288 -4.40 -11.09 46.52
C ALA A 288 -3.63 -9.77 46.34
N VAL A 289 -4.29 -8.73 45.82
CA VAL A 289 -3.70 -7.40 45.68
C VAL A 289 -3.44 -6.77 47.05
N ARG A 290 -4.39 -6.86 48.00
CA ARG A 290 -4.18 -6.36 49.38
C ARG A 290 -3.00 -7.04 50.07
N GLN A 291 -2.84 -8.35 49.87
CA GLN A 291 -1.71 -9.09 50.42
C GLN A 291 -0.37 -8.62 49.85
N HIS A 292 -0.30 -8.28 48.56
CA HIS A 292 0.94 -7.76 47.95
C HIS A 292 1.32 -6.34 48.40
N PHE A 293 0.37 -5.58 48.95
CA PHE A 293 0.66 -4.26 49.52
C PHE A 293 1.15 -4.32 50.96
N GLN A 294 1.12 -5.49 51.61
CA GLN A 294 1.68 -5.73 52.94
C GLN A 294 3.14 -6.17 52.80
#